data_AF-A0A2V7G8C2-F1
#
_entry.id   AF-A0A2V7G8C2-F1
#
_cell.length_a   1.000
_cell.length_b   1.000
_cell.length_c   1.000
_cell.angle_alpha   90.00
_cell.angle_beta   90.00
_cell.angle_gamma   90.00
#
_symmetry.space_group_name_H-M   'P 1'
#
loop_
_entity.id
_entity.type
_entity.pdbx_description
1 polymer ?
#
loop_
_entity_poly.entity_id
_entity_poly.type
_entity_poly.pdbx_seq_one_letter_code
_entity_poly.pdbx_strand_id
1 'polypeptide(L)'
;MRALLYAAALVLALIMVAPILGAWRRGAAPARRTRHDELVKDPVCQTYVVLSRAVTAEVDGVPTHFCSQQCAARFVRGERRR
;
A
#
# COMPACT_ATOMS: atom_id res chain seq x y z
N MET A 1 -26.09 39.43 -8.86
CA MET A 1 -24.66 39.63 -9.22
C MET A 1 -23.73 39.18 -8.10
N ARG A 2 -23.86 39.69 -6.87
CA ARG A 2 -23.01 39.27 -5.73
C ARG A 2 -23.08 37.77 -5.39
N ALA A 3 -24.28 37.18 -5.40
CA ALA A 3 -24.46 35.75 -5.15
C ALA A 3 -23.75 34.84 -6.18
N LEU A 4 -23.69 35.27 -7.46
CA LEU A 4 -22.95 34.56 -8.51
C LEU A 4 -21.44 34.62 -8.26
N LEU A 5 -20.94 35.76 -7.78
CA LEU A 5 -19.52 35.92 -7.42
C LEU A 5 -19.14 35.04 -6.23
N TYR A 6 -19.99 34.98 -5.20
CA TYR A 6 -19.74 34.09 -4.05
C TYR A 6 -19.83 32.62 -4.42
N ALA A 7 -20.80 32.22 -5.25
CA ALA A 7 -20.90 30.84 -5.74
C ALA A 7 -19.67 30.45 -6.58
N ALA A 8 -19.22 31.34 -7.48
CA ALA A 8 -18.02 31.10 -8.28
C ALA A 8 -16.75 31.01 -7.41
N ALA A 9 -16.61 31.87 -6.41
CA ALA A 9 -15.49 31.84 -5.47
C ALA A 9 -15.48 30.56 -4.61
N LEU A 10 -16.65 30.12 -4.15
CA LEU A 10 -16.80 28.86 -3.40
C LEU A 10 -16.39 27.66 -4.25
N VAL A 11 -16.85 27.60 -5.51
CA VAL A 11 -16.50 26.52 -6.44
C VAL A 11 -15.00 26.51 -6.73
N LEU A 12 -14.38 27.67 -6.97
CA LEU A 12 -12.95 27.79 -7.20
C LEU A 12 -12.14 27.34 -5.97
N ALA A 13 -12.58 27.71 -4.77
CA ALA A 13 -11.95 27.28 -3.52
C ALA A 13 -12.06 25.77 -3.32
N LEU A 14 -13.23 25.17 -3.58
CA LEU A 14 -13.41 23.72 -3.50
C LEU A 14 -12.54 22.96 -4.49
N ILE A 15 -12.37 23.47 -5.72
CA ILE A 15 -11.47 22.88 -6.75
C ILE A 15 -10.01 22.93 -6.29
N MET A 16 -9.57 24.00 -5.62
CA MET A 16 -8.20 24.13 -5.09
C MET A 16 -7.95 23.26 -3.85
N VAL A 17 -8.95 23.07 -3.00
CA VAL A 17 -8.83 22.33 -1.72
C VAL A 17 -9.04 20.82 -1.90
N ALA A 18 -9.87 20.39 -2.85
CA ALA A 18 -10.12 18.98 -3.17
C ALA A 18 -8.86 18.14 -3.48
N PRO A 19 -7.86 18.57 -4.28
CA PRO A 19 -6.68 17.77 -4.57
C PRO A 19 -5.77 17.62 -3.34
N ILE A 20 -5.77 18.60 -2.42
CA ILE A 20 -4.99 18.55 -1.18
C ILE A 20 -5.58 17.50 -0.23
N LEU A 21 -6.90 17.52 -0.04
CA LEU A 21 -7.64 16.49 0.70
C LEU A 21 -7.49 15.11 0.04
N GLY A 22 -7.57 15.05 -1.29
CA GLY A 22 -7.41 13.81 -2.05
C GLY A 22 -5.98 13.26 -2.02
N ALA A 23 -4.96 14.10 -1.92
CA ALA A 23 -3.56 13.69 -1.74
C ALA A 23 -3.33 13.16 -0.32
N TRP A 24 -3.93 13.77 0.70
CA TRP A 24 -3.86 13.28 2.08
C TRP A 24 -4.61 11.96 2.27
N ARG A 25 -5.79 11.79 1.65
CA ARG A 25 -6.50 10.49 1.64
C ARG A 25 -5.71 9.40 0.88
N ARG A 26 -4.89 9.78 -0.09
CA ARG A 26 -3.96 8.88 -0.81
C ARG A 26 -2.63 8.66 -0.07
N GLY A 27 -2.42 9.30 1.09
CA GLY A 27 -1.24 9.11 1.95
C GLY A 27 -1.09 7.71 2.56
N ALA A 28 -2.06 6.81 2.32
CA ALA A 28 -1.98 5.39 2.67
C ALA A 28 -1.88 4.45 1.45
N ALA A 29 -1.69 4.98 0.23
CA ALA A 29 -1.28 4.14 -0.89
C ALA A 29 0.25 4.13 -0.91
N PRO A 30 0.92 3.01 -0.56
CA PRO A 30 2.37 2.95 -0.67
C PRO A 30 2.72 3.27 -2.11
N ALA A 31 3.52 4.32 -2.28
CA ALA A 31 4.05 4.71 -3.57
C ALA A 31 4.62 3.45 -4.20
N ARG A 32 3.97 2.98 -5.27
CA ARG A 32 4.43 1.86 -6.07
C ARG A 32 5.71 2.31 -6.77
N ARG A 33 6.82 2.30 -6.04
CA ARG A 33 8.17 2.46 -6.54
C ARG A 33 8.48 1.20 -7.31
N THR A 34 8.02 1.16 -8.54
CA THR A 34 8.47 0.18 -9.51
C THR A 34 9.92 0.55 -9.84
N ARG A 35 10.92 -0.05 -9.15
CA ARG A 35 12.28 -0.23 -9.70
C ARG A 35 13.11 -1.26 -8.92
N HIS A 36 12.73 -2.50 -9.19
CA HIS A 36 13.56 -3.58 -9.71
C HIS A 36 14.13 -4.67 -8.79
N ASP A 37 14.79 -4.42 -7.65
CA ASP A 37 15.50 -5.54 -6.97
C ASP A 37 15.41 -5.51 -5.45
N GLU A 38 14.31 -4.99 -4.89
CA GLU A 38 14.09 -5.12 -3.44
C GLU A 38 13.82 -6.59 -3.12
N LEU A 39 14.82 -7.23 -2.54
CA LEU A 39 14.74 -8.60 -2.06
C LEU A 39 14.19 -8.59 -0.63
N VAL A 40 13.05 -9.21 -0.45
CA VAL A 40 12.46 -9.46 0.86
C VAL A 40 12.67 -10.92 1.25
N LYS A 41 12.85 -11.15 2.55
CA LYS A 41 13.12 -12.48 3.09
C LYS A 41 11.82 -13.16 3.49
N ASP A 42 11.60 -14.37 2.99
CA ASP A 42 10.49 -15.21 3.43
C ASP A 42 10.72 -15.65 4.89
N PRO A 43 9.76 -15.45 5.81
CA PRO A 43 9.95 -15.79 7.23
C PRO A 43 9.91 -17.30 7.53
N VAL A 44 9.38 -18.13 6.62
CA VAL A 44 9.29 -19.59 6.77
C VAL A 44 10.54 -20.27 6.26
N CYS A 45 10.88 -20.05 4.99
CA CYS A 45 11.98 -20.75 4.33
C CYS A 45 13.28 -19.94 4.25
N GLN A 46 13.25 -18.66 4.65
CA GLN A 46 14.40 -17.75 4.66
C GLN A 46 14.98 -17.45 3.27
N THR A 47 14.25 -17.77 2.20
CA THR A 47 14.63 -17.45 0.81
C THR A 47 14.37 -15.98 0.53
N TYR A 48 15.30 -15.34 -0.18
CA TYR A 48 15.11 -13.98 -0.68
C TYR A 48 14.33 -14.00 -1.98
N VAL A 49 13.23 -13.26 -2.04
CA VAL A 49 12.36 -13.13 -3.21
C VAL A 49 12.23 -11.65 -3.58
N VAL A 50 12.18 -11.36 -4.87
CA VAL A 50 11.92 -9.99 -5.34
C VAL A 50 10.52 -9.58 -4.90
N LEU A 51 10.39 -8.43 -4.24
CA LEU A 51 9.14 -7.91 -3.68
C LEU A 51 7.99 -7.91 -4.69
N SER A 52 8.28 -7.59 -5.96
CA SER A 52 7.29 -7.57 -7.05
C SER A 52 6.72 -8.95 -7.41
N ARG A 53 7.43 -10.04 -7.07
CA ARG A 53 7.01 -11.43 -7.30
C ARG A 53 6.58 -12.14 -6.02
N ALA A 54 6.74 -11.49 -4.87
CA ALA A 54 6.43 -12.10 -3.59
C ALA A 54 4.91 -12.23 -3.40
N VAL A 55 4.48 -13.37 -2.86
CA VAL A 55 3.10 -13.56 -2.40
C VAL A 55 2.94 -12.72 -1.14
N THR A 56 1.97 -11.81 -1.13
CA THR A 56 1.73 -10.91 0.00
C THR A 56 0.45 -11.35 0.72
N ALA A 57 0.52 -11.53 2.03
CA ALA A 57 -0.64 -11.79 2.87
C ALA A 57 -0.63 -10.86 4.08
N GLU A 58 -1.81 -10.48 4.55
CA GLU A 58 -1.97 -9.64 5.73
C GLU A 58 -1.97 -10.54 6.99
N VAL A 59 -1.02 -10.31 7.89
CA VAL A 59 -0.91 -11.02 9.16
C VAL A 59 -0.81 -10.00 10.27
N ASP A 60 -1.73 -10.05 11.24
CA ASP A 60 -1.81 -9.09 12.35
C ASP A 60 -1.86 -7.62 11.89
N GLY A 61 -2.49 -7.35 10.74
CA GLY A 61 -2.56 -6.02 10.12
C GLY A 61 -1.27 -5.56 9.44
N VAL A 62 -0.26 -6.43 9.34
CA VAL A 62 1.03 -6.15 8.69
C VAL A 62 1.16 -6.98 7.39
N PRO A 63 1.46 -6.36 6.24
CA PRO A 63 1.72 -7.08 5.02
C PRO A 63 3.01 -7.89 5.15
N THR A 64 2.88 -9.21 5.07
CA THR A 64 4.01 -10.16 5.12
C THR A 64 4.22 -10.77 3.73
N HIS A 65 5.48 -10.88 3.33
CA HIS A 65 5.87 -11.35 2.01
C HIS A 65 6.46 -12.76 2.05
N PHE A 66 6.06 -13.59 1.09
CA PHE A 66 6.42 -15.00 0.99
C PHE A 66 6.93 -15.33 -0.41
N CYS A 67 7.83 -16.31 -0.51
CA CYS A 67 8.35 -16.78 -1.79
C CYS A 67 7.32 -17.61 -2.57
N SER A 68 6.32 -18.19 -1.89
CA SER A 68 5.28 -19.02 -2.51
C SER A 68 4.00 -19.09 -1.67
N GLN A 69 2.89 -19.50 -2.29
CA GLN A 69 1.63 -19.73 -1.58
C GLN A 69 1.75 -20.80 -0.48
N GLN A 70 2.61 -21.80 -0.69
CA GLN A 70 2.85 -22.84 0.30
C GLN A 70 3.49 -22.26 1.57
N CYS A 71 4.46 -21.34 1.45
CA CYS A 71 5.06 -20.69 2.61
C CYS A 71 4.04 -19.81 3.35
N ALA A 72 3.19 -19.06 2.62
CA ALA A 72 2.09 -18.32 3.24
C ALA A 72 1.14 -19.24 4.04
N ALA A 73 0.75 -20.39 3.48
CA ALA A 73 -0.11 -21.36 4.16
C ALA A 73 0.54 -21.96 5.41
N ARG A 74 1.85 -22.28 5.35
CA ARG A 74 2.61 -22.78 6.50
C ARG A 74 2.75 -21.74 7.60
N PHE A 75 2.92 -20.48 7.22
CA PHE A 75 2.97 -19.36 8.14
C PHE A 75 1.67 -19.20 8.94
N VAL A 76 0.51 -19.32 8.27
CA VAL A 76 -0.81 -19.29 8.92
C VAL A 76 -1.00 -20.46 9.89
N ARG A 77 -0.41 -21.63 9.59
CA ARG A 77 -0.40 -22.80 10.50
C ARG A 77 0.57 -22.66 11.68
N GLY A 78 1.30 -21.55 11.78
CA GLY A 78 2.24 -21.29 12.87
C GLY A 78 3.63 -21.91 12.69
N GLU A 79 3.94 -22.47 11.51
CA GLU A 79 5.23 -23.11 11.22
C GLU A 79 6.34 -22.09 10.91
N ARG A 80 6.62 -21.19 11.86
CA ARG A 80 7.79 -20.29 11.78
C ARG A 80 9.06 -21.07 12.13
N ARG A 81 10.06 -21.06 11.24
CA ARG A 81 11.37 -21.67 11.51
C ARG A 81 12.09 -20.78 12.54
N ARG A 82 11.97 -21.14 13.84
CA ARG A 82 12.71 -20.50 14.94
C ARG A 82 14.21 -20.69 14.77
#